data_AF-A0A954Z286-F1
#
_entry.id   AF-A0A954Z286-F1
#
_cell.length_a   1.000
_cell.length_b   1.000
_cell.length_c   1.000
_cell.angle_alpha   90.00
_cell.angle_beta   90.00
_cell.angle_gamma   90.00
#
_symmetry.space_group_name_H-M   'P 1'
#
loop_
_entity.id
_entity.type
_entity.pdbx_description
1 polymer ?
#
loop_
_entity_poly.entity_id
_entity_poly.type
_entity_poly.pdbx_seq_one_letter_code
_entity_poly.pdbx_strand_id
1 'polypeptide(L)'
;TGYLLPWDQLAIWAITVGSNMARATPFLGHEGPGAQLLRIGGDIPLMHAGSDARFLLLAGTAVGPGALLRFYVLHCIFIPLVVLVLIAVHFWRIRKDGGISGPL
;
A
#
# COMPACT_ATOMS: atom_id res chain seq x y z
N THR A 1 5.24 6.32 2.25
CA THR A 1 4.62 7.10 1.17
C THR A 1 5.21 8.50 1.06
N GLY A 2 5.41 9.23 2.16
CA GLY A 2 6.05 10.55 2.16
C GLY A 2 7.52 10.60 1.74
N TYR A 3 8.30 9.56 2.07
CA TYR A 3 9.71 9.43 1.65
C TYR A 3 9.92 9.49 0.12
N LEU A 4 8.87 9.22 -0.66
CA LEU A 4 8.93 9.29 -2.12
C LEU A 4 8.82 10.71 -2.67
N LEU A 5 8.20 11.63 -1.93
CA LEU A 5 7.81 12.96 -2.44
C LEU A 5 9.00 13.85 -2.86
N PRO A 6 10.19 13.77 -2.24
CA PRO A 6 11.36 14.52 -2.70
C PRO A 6 11.83 14.12 -4.12
N TRP A 7 11.45 12.92 -4.59
CA TRP A 7 11.78 12.41 -5.93
C TRP A 7 13.28 12.42 -6.27
N ASP A 8 14.13 12.21 -5.26
CA ASP A 8 15.58 12.09 -5.40
C ASP A 8 16.00 10.64 -5.75
N GLN A 9 17.30 10.43 -5.98
CA GLN A 9 17.81 9.11 -6.36
C GLN A 9 17.49 8.03 -5.32
N LEU A 10 17.59 8.34 -4.02
CA LEU A 10 17.29 7.37 -2.96
C LEU A 10 15.79 7.06 -2.88
N ALA A 11 14.92 8.06 -3.03
CA ALA A 11 13.47 7.86 -3.11
C ALA A 11 13.09 6.96 -4.29
N ILE A 12 13.69 7.16 -5.47
CA ILE A 12 13.47 6.33 -6.66
C ILE A 12 13.88 4.88 -6.42
N TRP A 13 15.02 4.65 -5.75
CA TRP A 13 15.43 3.29 -5.37
C TRP A 13 14.49 2.67 -4.34
N ALA A 14 14.06 3.44 -3.36
CA ALA A 14 13.14 2.97 -2.33
C ALA A 14 11.80 2.52 -2.92
N ILE A 15 11.19 3.28 -3.86
CA ILE A 15 9.97 2.84 -4.54
C ILE A 15 10.22 1.66 -5.47
N THR A 16 11.38 1.59 -6.11
CA THR A 16 11.72 0.47 -6.99
C THR A 16 11.78 -0.83 -6.20
N VAL A 17 12.51 -0.85 -5.08
CA VAL A 17 12.59 -2.01 -4.18
C VAL A 17 11.22 -2.30 -3.55
N GLY A 18 10.54 -1.28 -3.03
CA GLY A 18 9.22 -1.39 -2.42
C GLY A 18 8.17 -2.01 -3.34
N SER A 19 8.07 -1.50 -4.56
CA SER A 19 7.11 -1.98 -5.56
C SER A 19 7.48 -3.34 -6.14
N ASN A 20 8.75 -3.72 -6.13
CA ASN A 20 9.18 -5.08 -6.49
C ASN A 20 8.69 -6.12 -5.47
N MET A 21 8.72 -5.80 -4.17
CA MET A 21 8.13 -6.68 -3.14
C MET A 21 6.61 -6.85 -3.34
N ALA A 22 5.92 -5.81 -3.81
CA ALA A 22 4.48 -5.89 -4.06
C ALA A 22 4.10 -6.95 -5.12
N ARG A 23 4.98 -7.25 -6.09
CA ARG A 23 4.75 -8.33 -7.08
C ARG A 23 4.77 -9.73 -6.49
N ALA A 24 5.43 -9.91 -5.35
CA ALA A 24 5.52 -11.18 -4.64
C ALA A 24 4.37 -11.40 -3.63
N THR A 25 3.41 -10.46 -3.53
CA THR A 25 2.27 -10.60 -2.63
C THR A 25 1.46 -11.87 -2.95
N PRO A 26 1.21 -12.78 -1.98
CA PRO A 26 0.73 -14.14 -2.27
C PRO A 26 -0.47 -14.24 -3.22
N PHE A 27 -1.50 -13.42 -3.04
CA PHE A 27 -2.73 -13.44 -3.85
C PHE A 27 -2.93 -12.20 -4.73
N LEU A 28 -2.17 -11.13 -4.49
CA LEU A 28 -2.35 -9.86 -5.19
C LEU A 28 -1.18 -9.51 -6.10
N GLY A 29 -0.10 -10.28 -6.06
CA GLY A 29 1.05 -10.15 -6.94
C GLY A 29 1.06 -11.25 -7.99
N HIS A 30 1.36 -10.93 -9.24
CA HIS A 30 1.38 -11.93 -10.32
C HIS A 30 2.57 -12.91 -10.21
N GLU A 31 3.58 -12.59 -9.40
CA GLU A 31 4.75 -13.44 -9.10
C GLU A 31 4.65 -14.07 -7.69
N GLY A 32 3.54 -13.89 -6.97
CA GLY A 32 3.36 -14.40 -5.61
C GLY A 32 3.15 -15.92 -5.55
N PRO A 33 3.51 -16.58 -4.43
CA PRO A 33 3.39 -18.03 -4.27
C PRO A 33 1.93 -18.58 -4.27
N GLY A 34 0.92 -17.71 -4.36
CA GLY A 34 -0.50 -18.08 -4.53
C GLY A 34 -1.10 -17.63 -5.87
N ALA A 35 -0.33 -16.98 -6.75
CA ALA A 35 -0.82 -16.49 -8.05
C ALA A 35 -1.32 -17.63 -8.95
N GLN A 36 -0.76 -18.83 -8.78
CA GLN A 36 -1.14 -20.04 -9.51
C GLN A 36 -2.59 -20.48 -9.22
N LEU A 37 -3.10 -20.17 -8.02
CA LEU A 37 -4.47 -20.49 -7.62
C LEU A 37 -5.51 -19.53 -8.22
N LEU A 38 -5.07 -18.34 -8.64
CA LEU A 38 -5.93 -17.32 -9.23
C LEU A 38 -5.93 -17.42 -10.77
N ARG A 39 -5.85 -18.64 -11.30
CA ARG A 39 -5.94 -18.91 -12.74
C ARG A 39 -7.29 -19.56 -13.03
N ILE A 40 -8.06 -18.97 -13.96
CA ILE A 40 -9.31 -19.58 -14.43
C ILE A 40 -8.98 -20.58 -15.52
N GLY A 41 -9.44 -21.82 -15.35
CA GLY A 41 -9.25 -22.89 -16.34
C GLY A 41 -7.79 -23.34 -16.52
N GLY A 42 -6.91 -23.07 -15.56
CA GLY A 42 -5.47 -23.39 -15.65
C GLY A 42 -4.64 -22.37 -16.43
N ASP A 43 -5.21 -21.73 -17.46
CA ASP A 43 -4.46 -20.92 -18.41
C ASP A 43 -4.64 -19.41 -18.27
N ILE A 44 -5.80 -18.91 -17.81
CA ILE A 44 -6.11 -17.47 -17.78
C ILE A 44 -5.70 -16.87 -16.42
N PRO A 45 -4.62 -16.07 -16.35
CA PRO A 45 -4.21 -15.45 -15.09
C PRO A 45 -5.15 -14.30 -14.72
N LEU A 46 -5.80 -14.37 -13.55
CA LEU A 46 -6.57 -13.23 -13.03
C LEU A 46 -5.65 -12.07 -12.64
N MET A 47 -4.49 -12.38 -12.06
CA MET A 47 -3.46 -11.41 -11.70
C MET A 47 -2.37 -11.40 -12.78
N HIS A 48 -2.23 -10.29 -13.48
CA HIS A 48 -1.18 -10.06 -14.47
C HIS A 48 -0.45 -8.74 -14.17
N ALA A 49 0.67 -8.48 -14.85
CA ALA A 49 1.50 -7.28 -14.60
C ALA A 49 0.78 -5.92 -14.80
N GLY A 50 -0.41 -5.92 -15.41
CA GLY A 50 -1.25 -4.74 -15.62
C GLY A 50 -2.44 -4.63 -14.65
N SER A 51 -2.57 -5.54 -13.69
CA SER A 51 -3.71 -5.61 -12.75
C SER A 51 -3.30 -6.08 -11.35
N ASP A 52 -2.01 -6.18 -11.06
CA ASP A 52 -1.49 -6.65 -9.78
C ASP A 52 -1.31 -5.52 -8.75
N ALA A 53 -0.88 -5.89 -7.55
CA ALA A 53 -0.63 -4.97 -6.45
C ALA A 53 0.41 -3.90 -6.83
N ARG A 54 1.42 -4.24 -7.63
CA ARG A 54 2.41 -3.27 -8.11
C ARG A 54 1.77 -2.24 -9.04
N PHE A 55 0.92 -2.68 -9.97
CA PHE A 55 0.18 -1.78 -10.85
C PHE A 55 -0.74 -0.84 -10.08
N LEU A 56 -1.39 -1.34 -9.02
CA LEU A 56 -2.21 -0.52 -8.12
C LEU A 56 -1.38 0.54 -7.37
N LEU A 57 -0.13 0.24 -7.01
CA LEU A 57 0.72 1.22 -6.34
C LEU A 57 1.32 2.24 -7.31
N LEU A 58 1.78 1.80 -8.49
CA LEU A 58 2.55 2.63 -9.42
C LEU A 58 1.69 3.40 -10.44
N ALA A 59 0.41 3.04 -10.63
CA ALA A 59 -0.42 3.53 -11.74
C ALA A 59 0.12 3.17 -13.14
N GLY A 60 0.94 2.13 -13.21
CA GLY A 60 1.61 1.69 -14.42
C GLY A 60 2.49 0.48 -14.16
N THR A 61 3.13 -0.02 -15.20
CA THR A 61 4.04 -1.17 -15.14
C THR A 61 5.47 -0.79 -14.71
N ALA A 62 5.77 0.51 -14.65
CA ALA A 62 7.06 1.07 -14.26
C ALA A 62 6.90 2.27 -13.31
N VAL A 63 7.97 2.61 -12.60
CA VAL A 63 8.01 3.80 -11.73
C VAL A 63 7.99 5.05 -12.61
N GLY A 64 7.08 5.97 -12.33
CA GLY A 64 6.93 7.19 -13.11
C GLY A 64 5.97 8.21 -12.47
N PRO A 65 5.55 9.24 -13.22
CA PRO A 65 4.73 10.33 -12.69
C PRO A 65 3.41 9.88 -12.05
N GLY A 66 2.80 8.81 -12.58
CA GLY A 66 1.59 8.22 -12.00
C GLY A 66 1.79 7.70 -10.57
N ALA A 67 2.98 7.17 -10.27
CA ALA A 67 3.33 6.72 -8.93
C ALA A 67 3.49 7.92 -7.99
N LEU A 68 4.16 8.99 -8.43
CA LEU A 68 4.31 10.22 -7.63
C LEU A 68 2.93 10.80 -7.26
N LEU A 69 2.01 10.91 -8.22
CA LEU A 69 0.66 11.43 -7.97
C LEU A 69 -0.10 10.55 -6.96
N ARG A 70 -0.10 9.22 -7.13
CA ARG A 70 -0.79 8.31 -6.19
C ARG A 70 -0.22 8.41 -4.78
N PHE A 71 1.11 8.46 -4.66
CA PHE A 71 1.77 8.55 -3.35
C PHE A 71 1.58 9.92 -2.70
N TYR A 72 1.51 11.01 -3.48
CA TYR A 72 1.16 12.34 -2.99
C TYR A 72 -0.24 12.37 -2.39
N VAL A 73 -1.25 11.93 -3.15
CA VAL A 73 -2.64 11.88 -2.67
C VAL A 73 -2.77 10.95 -1.46
N LEU A 74 -2.13 9.77 -1.53
CA LEU A 74 -2.11 8.80 -0.44
C LEU A 74 -1.48 9.39 0.83
N HIS A 75 -0.38 10.13 0.73
CA HIS A 75 0.35 10.65 1.89
C HIS A 75 -0.22 11.95 2.46
N CYS A 76 -0.65 12.87 1.61
CA CYS A 76 -1.08 14.20 2.05
C CYS A 76 -2.58 14.26 2.37
N ILE A 77 -3.40 13.35 1.81
CA ILE A 77 -4.86 13.37 1.98
C ILE A 77 -5.33 12.10 2.66
N PHE A 78 -5.15 10.94 2.03
CA PHE A 78 -5.81 9.71 2.47
C PHE A 78 -5.30 9.20 3.83
N ILE A 79 -3.97 9.05 4.00
CA ILE A 79 -3.39 8.58 5.26
C ILE A 79 -3.71 9.53 6.42
N PRO A 80 -3.51 10.87 6.31
CA PRO A 80 -3.87 11.80 7.39
C PRO A 80 -5.34 11.73 7.79
N LEU A 81 -6.25 11.57 6.81
CA LEU A 81 -7.68 11.40 7.10
C LEU A 81 -7.97 10.10 7.85
N VAL A 82 -7.40 8.98 7.40
CA VAL A 82 -7.55 7.68 8.09
C VAL A 82 -6.98 7.75 9.49
N VAL A 83 -5.79 8.34 9.66
CA VAL A 83 -5.15 8.51 10.97
C VAL A 83 -6.00 9.39 11.88
N LEU A 84 -6.60 10.47 11.36
CA LEU A 84 -7.52 11.32 12.14
C LEU A 84 -8.72 10.51 12.66
N VAL A 85 -9.33 9.68 11.81
CA VAL A 85 -10.44 8.80 12.24
C VAL A 85 -9.97 7.79 13.28
N LEU A 86 -8.83 7.14 13.07
CA LEU A 86 -8.29 6.17 14.02
C LEU A 86 -7.94 6.81 15.37
N ILE A 87 -7.37 8.02 15.39
CA ILE A 87 -7.11 8.79 16.61
C ILE A 87 -8.42 9.16 17.31
N ALA A 88 -9.44 9.60 16.57
CA ALA A 88 -10.75 9.91 17.13
C ALA A 88 -11.39 8.67 17.79
N VAL A 89 -11.36 7.52 17.10
CA VAL A 89 -11.83 6.23 17.64
C VAL A 89 -11.01 5.82 18.87
N HIS A 90 -9.69 5.97 18.82
CA HIS A 90 -8.79 5.65 19.92
C HIS A 90 -9.10 6.47 21.17
N PHE A 91 -9.25 7.80 21.03
CA PHE A 91 -9.61 8.68 22.16
C PHE A 91 -11.03 8.44 22.66
N TRP A 92 -11.98 8.14 21.78
CA TRP A 92 -13.32 7.73 22.18
C TRP A 92 -13.29 6.44 23.01
N ARG A 93 -12.50 5.44 22.62
CA ARG A 93 -12.33 4.19 23.38
C ARG A 93 -11.70 4.42 24.74
N ILE A 94 -10.62 5.21 24.81
CA ILE A 94 -10.00 5.57 26.10
C ILE A 94 -11.04 6.17 27.05
N ARG A 95 -11.86 7.11 26.56
CA ARG A 95 -12.88 7.74 27.41
C ARG A 95 -14.04 6.79 27.75
N LYS A 96 -14.40 5.89 26.83
CA LYS A 96 -15.52 4.96 27.03
C LYS A 96 -15.16 3.82 27.99
N ASP A 97 -13.90 3.37 27.96
CA ASP A 97 -13.41 2.22 28.70
C ASP A 97 -12.91 2.57 30.13
N GLY A 98 -13.24 3.78 30.63
CA GLY A 98 -12.93 4.20 32.00
C GLY A 98 -11.65 5.03 32.15
N GLY A 99 -11.03 5.46 31.06
CA GLY A 99 -9.84 6.31 31.06
C GLY A 99 -8.53 5.51 31.02
N ILE A 100 -7.52 6.02 31.74
CA ILE A 100 -6.20 5.40 31.82
C ILE A 100 -6.22 4.26 32.84
N SER A 101 -5.60 3.13 32.51
CA SER A 101 -5.39 2.05 33.48
C SER A 101 -4.53 2.53 34.64
N GLY A 102 -4.92 2.20 35.87
CA GLY A 102 -4.10 2.47 37.04
C GLY A 102 -2.73 1.77 36.96
N PRO A 103 -1.73 2.26 37.69
CA PRO A 103 -0.46 1.56 37.82
C PRO A 103 -0.66 0.16 38.42
N LEU A 104 0.19 -0.78 37.99
CA LEU A 104 0.26 -2.15 38.52
C LEU A 104 0.78 -2.17 39.97
#